data_AF-A0A2N2EGZ7-F1
#
_entry.id   AF-A0A2N2EGZ7-F1
#
_cell.length_a   1.000
_cell.length_b   1.000
_cell.length_c   1.000
_cell.angle_alpha   90.00
_cell.angle_beta   90.00
_cell.angle_gamma   90.00
#
_symmetry.space_group_name_H-M   'P 1'
#
loop_
_entity.id
_entity.type
_entity.pdbx_description
1 polymer ?
#
loop_
_entity_poly.entity_id
_entity_poly.type
_entity_poly.pdbx_seq_one_letter_code
_entity_poly.pdbx_strand_id
1 'polypeptide(L)'
;MKVNKVISKTVVTFLSIVLMASSQVSNGLVPLDPVIPPINFGPSAPTNLTGTFDAEGNIILTWNDCTNETSYEILRENGSDQLSITVGANLTTIKDETQHPIGETFIFKIRAKNTFGTSAWSNIVSFSCSKPTAPSNLKGKFEADGSVTLTWNDNSNNEFQFEVSMEEGGNGGSVKVGSNVTTYKDTVAHSLGKTYTYSVRAINAFGNSSWTGQLDMSPAKPAAPSALTAILEANGNITVKWNDNSSNETAFEVSITEGSSGNVVSLPINITTYIDTMNHVVGKTYAYKIRSKNAFGTSNWSNIGTVVIPAQLVLSPTAPSNLIATLENNGTINLSWTDNSTNEVSFEIDISDGSGGTSTVVGPNMNTYADTASHTVGKTYSYKVRAKGAVISSAWSNTSSVTIPNGSNQSLFDGTQSGWAESEIQQAFNYGLTYPGVIGSYKKPITREEFCTIVVMLYEKLSGTSALAGTNPFNDTTNPEIIKAVNLGIVEGKATDTFSPYDYIKREELCLMIWRCLSKADSQLDKSLGDNFTFNDASSIDLWALDAMKFCFKNNIIHGVGNGNIAPLANTKREEAISIIKRTFEEYK
;
A
#
# COMPACT_ATOMS: atom_id res chain seq x y z
N MET A 1 -20.66 46.40 -23.78
CA MET A 1 -22.03 46.74 -23.34
C MET A 1 -22.21 46.15 -21.94
N LYS A 2 -22.21 46.90 -20.82
CA LYS A 2 -23.29 47.78 -20.29
C LYS A 2 -24.64 47.02 -20.33
N VAL A 3 -25.38 46.69 -19.26
CA VAL A 3 -25.81 47.50 -18.09
C VAL A 3 -26.36 46.60 -16.93
N ASN A 4 -26.06 47.02 -15.69
CA ASN A 4 -26.76 47.03 -14.37
C ASN A 4 -27.88 46.05 -13.93
N LYS A 5 -27.54 45.27 -12.88
CA LYS A 5 -27.98 45.30 -11.46
C LYS A 5 -29.15 46.23 -11.02
N VAL A 6 -30.23 45.65 -10.46
CA VAL A 6 -31.00 46.13 -9.28
C VAL A 6 -31.61 44.92 -8.54
N ILE A 7 -31.30 44.77 -7.24
CA ILE A 7 -32.04 43.93 -6.26
C ILE A 7 -32.25 44.83 -5.03
N SER A 8 -33.50 44.96 -4.57
CA SER A 8 -33.88 45.74 -3.38
C SER A 8 -33.91 44.85 -2.13
N LYS A 9 -33.29 45.35 -1.06
CA LYS A 9 -33.17 44.78 0.28
C LYS A 9 -34.20 45.40 1.22
N THR A 10 -34.66 44.66 2.22
CA THR A 10 -35.08 45.21 3.52
C THR A 10 -34.60 44.26 4.61
N VAL A 11 -33.65 44.72 5.42
CA VAL A 11 -33.04 43.99 6.53
C VAL A 11 -33.34 44.77 7.80
N VAL A 12 -33.94 44.06 8.75
CA VAL A 12 -34.28 44.51 10.11
C VAL A 12 -32.99 44.68 10.92
N THR A 13 -32.87 45.83 11.58
CA THR A 13 -31.72 46.23 12.39
C THR A 13 -31.94 45.83 13.86
N PHE A 14 -31.06 45.02 14.42
CA PHE A 14 -30.85 44.90 15.87
C PHE A 14 -29.59 45.70 16.23
N LEU A 15 -29.74 46.71 17.09
CA LEU A 15 -28.64 47.48 17.66
C LEU A 15 -28.65 47.23 19.17
N SER A 16 -27.70 46.43 19.67
CA SER A 16 -27.38 46.35 21.10
C SER A 16 -26.11 47.15 21.34
N ILE A 17 -26.26 48.26 22.06
CA ILE A 17 -25.18 49.16 22.47
C ILE A 17 -24.47 48.53 23.68
N VAL A 18 -23.17 48.30 23.55
CA VAL A 18 -22.25 48.06 24.67
C VAL A 18 -21.67 49.42 25.07
N LEU A 19 -21.91 49.86 26.30
CA LEU A 19 -21.20 50.98 26.90
C LEU A 19 -20.49 50.48 28.17
N MET A 20 -19.15 50.47 28.11
CA MET A 20 -18.30 50.48 29.30
C MET A 20 -18.04 51.94 29.69
N ALA A 21 -18.27 52.30 30.96
CA ALA A 21 -17.66 53.48 31.56
C ALA A 21 -17.54 53.33 33.09
N SER A 22 -16.28 53.20 33.52
CA SER A 22 -15.59 53.81 34.67
C SER A 22 -16.39 54.51 35.79
N SER A 23 -15.95 54.20 37.01
CA SER A 23 -16.14 54.91 38.29
C SER A 23 -15.96 56.43 38.24
N GLN A 24 -16.85 57.18 38.91
CA GLN A 24 -16.57 58.31 39.81
C GLN A 24 -17.82 58.66 40.66
N VAL A 25 -17.57 59.12 41.88
CA VAL A 25 -18.56 59.49 42.93
C VAL A 25 -19.13 60.89 42.69
N SER A 26 -20.43 61.10 42.92
CA SER A 26 -20.98 62.41 43.35
C SER A 26 -22.44 62.29 43.82
N ASN A 27 -22.69 62.75 45.04
CA ASN A 27 -24.02 62.94 45.65
C ASN A 27 -24.91 63.89 44.83
N GLY A 28 -26.18 63.53 44.65
CA GLY A 28 -27.22 64.41 44.15
C GLY A 28 -28.56 63.68 44.01
N LEU A 29 -29.58 64.13 44.76
CA LEU A 29 -30.95 63.61 44.74
C LEU A 29 -31.54 63.66 43.32
N VAL A 30 -32.03 62.52 42.81
CA VAL A 30 -32.81 62.40 41.57
C VAL A 30 -34.23 61.92 41.93
N PRO A 31 -35.30 62.41 41.30
CA PRO A 31 -36.68 62.04 41.66
C PRO A 31 -36.94 60.56 41.37
N LEU A 32 -37.82 59.95 42.16
CA LEU A 32 -38.35 58.61 41.90
C LEU A 32 -39.00 58.58 40.50
N ASP A 33 -38.40 57.81 39.58
CA ASP A 33 -39.12 57.36 38.39
C ASP A 33 -40.38 56.61 38.83
N PRO A 34 -41.54 56.81 38.17
CA PRO A 34 -42.70 56.00 38.44
C PRO A 34 -42.35 54.55 38.09
N VAL A 35 -42.39 53.68 39.09
CA VAL A 35 -42.37 52.22 38.91
C VAL A 35 -43.51 51.90 37.95
N ILE A 36 -43.20 51.68 36.68
CA ILE A 36 -44.14 51.08 35.73
C ILE A 36 -44.49 49.72 36.35
N PRO A 37 -45.75 49.47 36.73
CA PRO A 37 -46.14 48.14 37.20
C PRO A 37 -45.80 47.13 36.11
N PRO A 38 -45.36 45.91 36.43
CA PRO A 38 -45.10 44.90 35.40
C PRO A 38 -46.36 44.73 34.55
N ILE A 39 -46.38 45.28 33.34
CA ILE A 39 -46.07 44.46 32.16
C ILE A 39 -46.84 43.14 32.08
N ASN A 40 -48.08 43.06 32.56
CA ASN A 40 -48.80 41.79 32.67
C ASN A 40 -49.27 41.29 31.29
N PHE A 41 -48.41 40.52 30.65
CA PHE A 41 -48.71 39.82 29.41
C PHE A 41 -49.11 38.37 29.69
N GLY A 42 -49.99 37.84 28.84
CA GLY A 42 -50.25 36.40 28.79
C GLY A 42 -48.96 35.62 28.47
N PRO A 43 -48.92 34.32 28.79
CA PRO A 43 -47.72 33.51 28.58
C PRO A 43 -47.43 33.32 27.08
N SER A 44 -46.19 33.01 26.74
CA SER A 44 -45.82 32.60 25.36
C SER A 44 -46.44 31.26 24.99
N ALA A 45 -46.63 31.01 23.69
CA ALA A 45 -47.08 29.70 23.23
C ALA A 45 -45.99 28.64 23.48
N PRO A 46 -46.36 27.42 23.94
CA PRO A 46 -45.41 26.32 24.03
C PRO A 46 -44.85 25.98 22.65
N THR A 47 -43.57 25.62 22.60
CA THR A 47 -42.88 25.27 21.36
C THR A 47 -42.35 23.84 21.41
N ASN A 48 -42.03 23.27 20.24
CA ASN A 48 -41.53 21.91 20.09
C ASN A 48 -42.44 20.84 20.71
N LEU A 49 -43.76 20.93 20.51
CA LEU A 49 -44.65 19.84 20.88
C LEU A 49 -44.29 18.62 20.02
N THR A 50 -43.87 17.54 20.65
CA THR A 50 -43.61 16.24 20.02
C THR A 50 -44.26 15.14 20.85
N GLY A 51 -44.30 13.92 20.33
CA GLY A 51 -44.65 12.77 21.15
C GLY A 51 -44.48 11.43 20.47
N THR A 52 -44.67 10.38 21.23
CA THR A 52 -44.47 8.98 20.83
C THR A 52 -45.47 8.07 21.54
N PHE A 53 -45.71 6.88 20.99
CA PHE A 53 -46.36 5.81 21.74
C PHE A 53 -45.34 5.12 22.66
N ASP A 54 -45.77 4.73 23.87
CA ASP A 54 -45.05 3.75 24.68
C ASP A 54 -45.45 2.30 24.32
N ALA A 55 -44.83 1.33 24.98
CA ALA A 55 -45.04 -0.10 24.72
C ALA A 55 -46.49 -0.55 25.03
N GLU A 56 -47.20 0.18 25.88
CA GLU A 56 -48.59 -0.07 26.26
C GLU A 56 -49.59 0.69 25.36
N GLY A 57 -49.11 1.56 24.45
CA GLY A 57 -49.93 2.30 23.50
C GLY A 57 -50.39 3.67 24.00
N ASN A 58 -49.86 4.13 25.14
CA ASN A 58 -50.12 5.46 25.66
C ASN A 58 -49.32 6.51 24.89
N ILE A 59 -49.85 7.72 24.79
CA ILE A 59 -49.20 8.82 24.08
C ILE A 59 -48.40 9.66 25.07
N ILE A 60 -47.07 9.69 24.90
CA ILE A 60 -46.18 10.56 25.66
C ILE A 60 -45.96 11.83 24.86
N LEU A 61 -46.44 12.96 25.37
CA LEU A 61 -46.22 14.28 24.80
C LEU A 61 -45.07 14.98 25.53
N THR A 62 -44.27 15.74 24.80
CA THR A 62 -43.21 16.60 25.34
C THR A 62 -43.20 17.96 24.65
N TRP A 63 -42.88 19.03 25.39
CA TRP A 63 -42.80 20.40 24.88
C TRP A 63 -41.77 21.22 25.67
N ASN A 64 -41.36 22.36 25.12
CA ASN A 64 -40.54 23.33 25.83
C ASN A 64 -41.39 24.12 26.83
N ASP A 65 -40.87 24.27 28.04
CA ASP A 65 -41.48 25.09 29.08
C ASP A 65 -41.57 26.57 28.64
N CYS A 66 -42.66 27.21 29.04
CA CYS A 66 -42.90 28.64 28.85
C CYS A 66 -42.36 29.42 30.06
N THR A 67 -42.40 30.74 29.95
CA THR A 67 -42.21 31.60 31.13
C THR A 67 -43.53 32.28 31.46
N ASN A 68 -43.78 32.51 32.74
CA ASN A 68 -44.97 33.18 33.27
C ASN A 68 -46.30 32.43 33.06
N GLU A 69 -46.28 31.11 32.89
CA GLU A 69 -47.46 30.25 32.95
C GLU A 69 -47.72 29.73 34.37
N THR A 70 -48.98 29.56 34.72
CA THR A 70 -49.41 28.89 35.96
C THR A 70 -49.97 27.50 35.69
N SER A 71 -50.24 27.18 34.43
CA SER A 71 -50.77 25.90 33.98
C SER A 71 -50.66 25.78 32.45
N TYR A 72 -50.76 24.55 31.95
CA TYR A 72 -50.97 24.29 30.53
C TYR A 72 -52.35 23.70 30.29
N GLU A 73 -52.96 24.06 29.17
CA GLU A 73 -54.14 23.39 28.64
C GLU A 73 -53.76 22.56 27.43
N ILE A 74 -54.00 21.25 27.51
CA ILE A 74 -53.85 20.30 26.42
C ILE A 74 -55.23 20.03 25.85
N LEU A 75 -55.39 20.30 24.56
CA LEU A 75 -56.57 19.85 23.81
C LEU A 75 -56.22 18.57 23.05
N ARG A 76 -57.02 17.54 23.26
CA ARG A 76 -57.04 16.31 22.48
C ARG A 76 -58.29 16.26 21.62
N GLU A 77 -58.13 16.00 20.33
CA GLU A 77 -59.20 15.86 19.36
C GLU A 77 -59.17 14.44 18.78
N ASN A 78 -60.33 13.78 18.67
CA ASN A 78 -60.53 12.54 17.91
C ASN A 78 -61.82 12.67 17.09
N GLY A 79 -61.69 12.88 15.77
CA GLY A 79 -62.85 13.21 14.93
C GLY A 79 -63.57 14.46 15.42
N SER A 80 -64.84 14.32 15.80
CA SER A 80 -65.64 15.41 16.40
C SER A 80 -65.47 15.54 17.91
N ASP A 81 -64.89 14.54 18.58
CA ASP A 81 -64.77 14.51 20.03
C ASP A 81 -63.57 15.34 20.48
N GLN A 82 -63.78 16.20 21.47
CA GLN A 82 -62.73 17.04 22.04
C GLN A 82 -62.70 16.89 23.55
N LEU A 83 -61.49 16.69 24.09
CA LEU A 83 -61.23 16.69 25.52
C LEU A 83 -60.17 17.74 25.83
N SER A 84 -60.40 18.57 26.84
CA SER A 84 -59.43 19.55 27.35
C SER A 84 -59.00 19.15 28.76
N ILE A 85 -57.70 19.09 28.99
CA ILE A 85 -57.09 18.79 30.30
C ILE A 85 -56.18 19.95 30.69
N THR A 86 -56.26 20.40 31.95
CA THR A 86 -55.36 21.41 32.50
C THR A 86 -54.36 20.75 33.45
N VAL A 87 -53.08 21.04 33.27
CA VAL A 87 -51.97 20.52 34.08
C VAL A 87 -51.17 21.66 34.72
N GLY A 88 -50.38 21.36 35.75
CA GLY A 88 -49.62 22.35 36.50
C GLY A 88 -48.53 23.07 35.70
N ALA A 89 -48.02 24.18 36.25
CA ALA A 89 -46.90 24.94 35.70
C ALA A 89 -45.60 24.12 35.63
N ASN A 90 -44.64 24.55 34.81
CA ASN A 90 -43.30 23.95 34.62
C ASN A 90 -43.29 22.48 34.16
N LEU A 91 -44.42 21.92 33.75
CA LEU A 91 -44.47 20.59 33.14
C LEU A 91 -43.99 20.69 31.70
N THR A 92 -43.13 19.76 31.31
CA THR A 92 -42.60 19.62 29.94
C THR A 92 -42.98 18.28 29.31
N THR A 93 -43.73 17.44 30.03
CA THR A 93 -44.20 16.15 29.54
C THR A 93 -45.52 15.74 30.19
N ILE A 94 -46.35 15.02 29.43
CA ILE A 94 -47.51 14.28 29.94
C ILE A 94 -47.63 12.94 29.23
N LYS A 95 -48.14 11.95 29.95
CA LYS A 95 -48.58 10.68 29.41
C LYS A 95 -50.11 10.66 29.36
N ASP A 96 -50.68 10.57 28.16
CA ASP A 96 -52.10 10.30 27.98
C ASP A 96 -52.32 8.79 28.10
N GLU A 97 -52.89 8.35 29.21
CA GLU A 97 -53.22 6.95 29.53
C GLU A 97 -54.70 6.62 29.27
N THR A 98 -55.40 7.46 28.51
CA THR A 98 -56.77 7.15 28.08
C THR A 98 -56.80 6.01 27.06
N GLN A 99 -57.99 5.56 26.67
CA GLN A 99 -58.12 4.50 25.67
C GLN A 99 -57.80 5.04 24.28
N HIS A 100 -56.91 4.35 23.55
CA HIS A 100 -56.56 4.63 22.15
C HIS A 100 -56.95 3.43 21.25
N PRO A 101 -58.23 3.32 20.82
CA PRO A 101 -58.68 2.18 20.01
C PRO A 101 -58.02 2.13 18.62
N ILE A 102 -57.83 0.92 18.09
CA ILE A 102 -57.28 0.71 16.74
C ILE A 102 -58.21 1.35 15.68
N GLY A 103 -57.64 2.10 14.75
CA GLY A 103 -58.34 2.81 13.67
C GLY A 103 -58.55 4.30 13.96
N GLU A 104 -58.42 4.72 15.22
CA GLU A 104 -58.63 6.10 15.64
C GLU A 104 -57.37 6.97 15.42
N THR A 105 -57.57 8.28 15.29
CA THR A 105 -56.46 9.25 15.20
C THR A 105 -56.66 10.37 16.19
N PHE A 106 -55.67 10.57 17.05
CA PHE A 106 -55.68 11.60 18.08
C PHE A 106 -54.77 12.76 17.69
N ILE A 107 -55.31 13.97 17.71
CA ILE A 107 -54.58 15.21 17.45
C ILE A 107 -54.43 15.98 18.76
N PHE A 108 -53.22 16.47 19.02
CA PHE A 108 -52.93 17.25 20.22
C PHE A 108 -52.38 18.62 19.87
N LYS A 109 -52.80 19.61 20.66
CA LYS A 109 -52.20 20.95 20.74
C LYS A 109 -52.22 21.44 22.18
N ILE A 110 -51.21 22.21 22.57
CA ILE A 110 -51.05 22.72 23.93
C ILE A 110 -50.96 24.24 23.92
N ARG A 111 -51.50 24.90 24.94
CA ARG A 111 -51.32 26.34 25.18
C ARG A 111 -51.04 26.61 26.66
N ALA A 112 -50.23 27.61 26.93
CA ALA A 112 -49.93 28.06 28.28
C ALA A 112 -51.05 28.99 28.79
N LYS A 113 -51.28 28.99 30.11
CA LYS A 113 -52.30 29.81 30.78
C LYS A 113 -51.72 30.46 32.03
N ASN A 114 -52.09 31.71 32.27
CA ASN A 114 -51.89 32.39 33.54
C ASN A 114 -53.14 33.20 33.92
N THR A 115 -53.07 33.97 35.00
CA THR A 115 -54.18 34.81 35.46
C THR A 115 -54.58 35.93 34.50
N PHE A 116 -53.74 36.25 33.51
CA PHE A 116 -53.95 37.33 32.53
C PHE A 116 -54.48 36.84 31.19
N GLY A 117 -54.42 35.53 30.91
CA GLY A 117 -55.01 34.95 29.72
C GLY A 117 -54.32 33.67 29.27
N THR A 118 -54.60 33.30 28.02
CA THR A 118 -54.05 32.10 27.36
C THR A 118 -53.10 32.50 26.23
N SER A 119 -52.05 31.74 26.01
CA SER A 119 -51.22 31.87 24.82
C SER A 119 -51.95 31.43 23.54
N ALA A 120 -51.34 31.67 22.39
CA ALA A 120 -51.66 30.91 21.17
C ALA A 120 -51.37 29.41 21.37
N TRP A 121 -51.96 28.56 20.54
CA TRP A 121 -51.67 27.12 20.51
C TRP A 121 -50.27 26.84 19.95
N SER A 122 -49.67 25.74 20.42
CA SER A 122 -48.45 25.15 19.85
C SER A 122 -48.65 24.66 18.41
N ASN A 123 -47.59 24.10 17.81
CA ASN A 123 -47.76 23.18 16.69
C ASN A 123 -48.65 21.98 17.08
N ILE A 124 -49.28 21.36 16.09
CA ILE A 124 -50.08 20.14 16.29
C ILE A 124 -49.21 18.90 16.14
N VAL A 125 -49.56 17.83 16.85
CA VAL A 125 -49.05 16.47 16.62
C VAL A 125 -50.23 15.52 16.44
N SER A 126 -50.05 14.49 15.61
CA SER A 126 -51.11 13.54 15.23
C SER A 126 -50.61 12.12 15.40
N PHE A 127 -51.43 11.27 16.03
CA PHE A 127 -51.12 9.89 16.34
C PHE A 127 -52.22 8.97 15.81
N SER A 128 -51.89 8.13 14.84
CA SER A 128 -52.82 7.13 14.30
C SER A 128 -52.59 5.77 14.95
N CYS A 129 -53.65 5.20 15.52
CA CYS A 129 -53.62 3.95 16.26
C CYS A 129 -53.78 2.78 15.29
N SER A 130 -52.69 2.32 14.69
CA SER A 130 -52.72 1.23 13.71
C SER A 130 -51.71 0.14 14.05
N LYS A 131 -52.04 -1.09 13.64
CA LYS A 131 -51.08 -2.19 13.62
C LYS A 131 -49.93 -1.85 12.64
N PRO A 132 -48.72 -2.37 12.86
CA PRO A 132 -47.62 -2.14 11.93
C PRO A 132 -47.92 -2.73 10.56
N THR A 133 -47.34 -2.12 9.53
CA THR A 133 -47.29 -2.72 8.19
C THR A 133 -46.40 -3.95 8.20
N ALA A 134 -46.84 -5.04 7.59
CA ALA A 134 -46.06 -6.28 7.58
C ALA A 134 -44.70 -6.09 6.88
N PRO A 135 -43.62 -6.72 7.39
CA PRO A 135 -42.36 -6.78 6.67
C PRO A 135 -42.53 -7.52 5.34
N SER A 136 -41.59 -7.32 4.42
CA SER A 136 -41.62 -7.94 3.10
C SER A 136 -40.25 -8.46 2.67
N ASN A 137 -40.19 -9.18 1.54
CA ASN A 137 -38.93 -9.67 0.96
C ASN A 137 -38.05 -10.48 1.93
N LEU A 138 -38.65 -11.36 2.73
CA LEU A 138 -37.90 -12.28 3.59
C LEU A 138 -36.99 -13.16 2.73
N LYS A 139 -35.69 -13.14 3.02
CA LYS A 139 -34.65 -13.94 2.39
C LYS A 139 -33.81 -14.61 3.47
N GLY A 140 -33.20 -15.74 3.13
CA GLY A 140 -32.38 -16.52 4.04
C GLY A 140 -31.19 -17.14 3.34
N LYS A 141 -30.11 -17.35 4.09
CA LYS A 141 -28.91 -18.05 3.63
C LYS A 141 -28.39 -18.94 4.75
N PHE A 142 -28.13 -20.21 4.44
CA PHE A 142 -27.33 -21.05 5.33
C PHE A 142 -25.87 -20.60 5.26
N GLU A 143 -25.29 -20.32 6.42
CA GLU A 143 -23.87 -20.04 6.54
C GLU A 143 -23.09 -21.35 6.69
N ALA A 144 -21.78 -21.26 6.44
CA ALA A 144 -20.90 -22.41 6.45
C ALA A 144 -20.81 -23.09 7.84
N ASP A 145 -21.05 -22.33 8.91
CA ASP A 145 -21.14 -22.80 10.31
C ASP A 145 -22.47 -23.53 10.65
N GLY A 146 -23.41 -23.58 9.71
CA GLY A 146 -24.72 -24.22 9.87
C GLY A 146 -25.83 -23.32 10.41
N SER A 147 -25.53 -22.05 10.71
CA SER A 147 -26.53 -21.05 11.07
C SER A 147 -27.30 -20.53 9.85
N VAL A 148 -28.42 -19.85 10.07
CA VAL A 148 -29.19 -19.19 9.01
C VAL A 148 -29.21 -17.68 9.23
N THR A 149 -28.73 -16.91 8.25
CA THR A 149 -28.90 -15.46 8.25
C THR A 149 -30.16 -15.10 7.48
N LEU A 150 -31.11 -14.47 8.16
CA LEU A 150 -32.35 -13.92 7.59
C LEU A 150 -32.21 -12.42 7.36
N THR A 151 -32.85 -11.93 6.31
CA THR A 151 -33.00 -10.50 6.00
C THR A 151 -34.40 -10.21 5.49
N TRP A 152 -34.95 -9.05 5.82
CA TRP A 152 -36.25 -8.59 5.35
C TRP A 152 -36.29 -7.07 5.18
N ASN A 153 -37.28 -6.58 4.44
CA ASN A 153 -37.58 -5.16 4.38
C ASN A 153 -38.53 -4.79 5.51
N ASP A 154 -38.12 -3.79 6.29
CA ASP A 154 -39.00 -3.07 7.19
C ASP A 154 -39.91 -2.12 6.40
N ASN A 155 -41.22 -2.22 6.63
CA ASN A 155 -42.22 -1.37 5.99
C ASN A 155 -43.04 -0.57 7.01
N SER A 156 -42.68 -0.66 8.29
CA SER A 156 -43.31 0.07 9.39
C SER A 156 -42.35 1.12 9.95
N ASN A 157 -42.91 2.11 10.62
CA ASN A 157 -42.18 3.11 11.40
C ASN A 157 -42.76 3.26 12.81
N ASN A 158 -43.65 2.34 13.17
CA ASN A 158 -44.50 2.37 14.35
C ASN A 158 -44.45 1.03 15.10
N GLU A 159 -43.47 0.19 14.77
CA GLU A 159 -43.17 -1.08 15.44
C GLU A 159 -42.19 -0.89 16.58
N PHE A 160 -42.39 -1.64 17.66
CA PHE A 160 -41.45 -1.70 18.77
C PHE A 160 -40.48 -2.88 18.61
N GLN A 161 -40.93 -3.94 17.95
CA GLN A 161 -40.22 -5.21 17.82
C GLN A 161 -40.67 -5.95 16.55
N PHE A 162 -39.84 -6.88 16.10
CA PHE A 162 -40.25 -7.93 15.17
C PHE A 162 -40.27 -9.27 15.88
N GLU A 163 -41.13 -10.18 15.41
CA GLU A 163 -41.10 -11.58 15.79
C GLU A 163 -40.71 -12.42 14.58
N VAL A 164 -39.71 -13.27 14.76
CA VAL A 164 -39.24 -14.24 13.78
C VAL A 164 -39.70 -15.62 14.23
N SER A 165 -40.51 -16.27 13.40
CA SER A 165 -40.96 -17.66 13.60
C SER A 165 -40.10 -18.61 12.79
N MET A 166 -39.79 -19.76 13.36
CA MET A 166 -39.15 -20.89 12.69
C MET A 166 -39.92 -22.17 13.03
N GLU A 167 -40.32 -22.90 11.98
CA GLU A 167 -41.05 -24.17 12.09
C GLU A 167 -40.24 -25.30 11.43
N GLU A 168 -40.08 -26.42 12.13
CA GLU A 168 -39.56 -27.68 11.59
C GLU A 168 -40.71 -28.68 11.45
N GLY A 169 -41.10 -29.03 10.23
CA GLY A 169 -42.09 -30.09 9.99
C GLY A 169 -43.45 -29.87 10.69
N GLY A 170 -43.85 -28.61 10.91
CA GLY A 170 -45.10 -28.23 11.56
C GLY A 170 -45.02 -28.03 13.08
N ASN A 171 -43.83 -28.15 13.69
CA ASN A 171 -43.60 -27.78 15.09
C ASN A 171 -42.62 -26.60 15.14
N GLY A 172 -42.94 -25.54 15.89
CA GLY A 172 -42.18 -24.29 15.80
C GLY A 172 -42.03 -23.51 17.09
N GLY A 173 -41.16 -22.51 17.03
CA GLY A 173 -40.94 -21.51 18.06
C GLY A 173 -40.72 -20.14 17.45
N SER A 174 -40.77 -19.10 18.28
CA SER A 174 -40.51 -17.72 17.83
C SER A 174 -39.54 -16.99 18.76
N VAL A 175 -38.87 -15.99 18.19
CA VAL A 175 -37.99 -15.06 18.91
C VAL A 175 -38.35 -13.63 18.55
N LYS A 176 -38.22 -12.73 19.52
CA LYS A 176 -38.43 -11.28 19.30
C LYS A 176 -37.10 -10.56 19.16
N VAL A 177 -37.04 -9.64 18.20
CA VAL A 177 -35.90 -8.74 17.97
C VAL A 177 -36.37 -7.28 18.06
N GLY A 178 -35.44 -6.35 18.28
CA GLY A 178 -35.76 -4.94 18.49
C GLY A 178 -36.39 -4.23 17.27
N SER A 179 -36.90 -3.02 17.48
CA SER A 179 -37.42 -2.11 16.44
C SER A 179 -36.38 -1.83 15.36
N ASN A 180 -36.82 -1.56 14.13
CA ASN A 180 -35.97 -1.26 12.96
C ASN A 180 -34.91 -2.33 12.62
N VAL A 181 -34.95 -3.51 13.26
CA VAL A 181 -34.07 -4.64 12.91
C VAL A 181 -34.55 -5.25 11.61
N THR A 182 -33.64 -5.41 10.65
CA THR A 182 -33.90 -5.98 9.31
C THR A 182 -33.14 -7.28 9.05
N THR A 183 -32.46 -7.81 10.07
CA THR A 183 -31.69 -9.06 9.98
C THR A 183 -31.73 -9.85 11.28
N TYR A 184 -31.69 -11.17 11.17
CA TYR A 184 -31.60 -12.09 12.31
C TYR A 184 -30.71 -13.28 11.96
N LYS A 185 -29.84 -13.70 12.88
CA LYS A 185 -29.02 -14.91 12.74
C LYS A 185 -29.60 -16.03 13.61
N ASP A 186 -30.20 -17.02 12.99
CA ASP A 186 -30.62 -18.24 13.66
C ASP A 186 -29.43 -19.16 13.90
N THR A 187 -29.16 -19.44 15.17
CA THR A 187 -28.04 -20.27 15.64
C THR A 187 -28.48 -21.65 16.14
N VAL A 188 -29.76 -22.01 15.94
CA VAL A 188 -30.27 -23.35 16.24
C VAL A 188 -29.52 -24.39 15.39
N ALA A 189 -29.32 -25.59 15.95
CA ALA A 189 -28.69 -26.68 15.23
C ALA A 189 -29.65 -27.27 14.20
N HIS A 190 -29.32 -27.12 12.91
CA HIS A 190 -30.10 -27.65 11.79
C HIS A 190 -29.63 -29.07 11.40
N SER A 191 -30.55 -29.91 10.92
CA SER A 191 -30.27 -31.30 10.50
C SER A 191 -30.56 -31.53 9.02
N LEU A 192 -29.74 -32.37 8.37
CA LEU A 192 -29.96 -32.77 6.97
C LEU A 192 -31.30 -33.50 6.78
N GLY A 193 -31.92 -33.30 5.62
CA GLY A 193 -33.20 -33.92 5.27
C GLY A 193 -34.42 -33.28 5.94
N LYS A 194 -34.23 -32.17 6.65
CA LYS A 194 -35.29 -31.35 7.25
C LYS A 194 -35.54 -30.08 6.45
N THR A 195 -36.74 -29.55 6.59
CA THR A 195 -37.14 -28.23 6.05
C THR A 195 -37.54 -27.34 7.20
N TYR A 196 -36.98 -26.13 7.20
CA TYR A 196 -37.21 -25.09 8.18
C TYR A 196 -37.95 -23.94 7.50
N THR A 197 -39.14 -23.62 7.98
CA THR A 197 -40.00 -22.58 7.41
C THR A 197 -39.92 -21.34 8.28
N TYR A 198 -39.48 -20.23 7.69
CA TYR A 198 -39.32 -18.95 8.38
C TYR A 198 -40.43 -17.96 8.01
N SER A 199 -40.83 -17.13 8.95
CA SER A 199 -41.74 -16.00 8.74
C SER A 199 -41.47 -14.88 9.74
N VAL A 200 -41.64 -13.63 9.33
CA VAL A 200 -41.40 -12.46 10.20
C VAL A 200 -42.65 -11.58 10.25
N ARG A 201 -42.97 -11.01 11.42
CA ARG A 201 -44.03 -9.99 11.57
C ARG A 201 -43.58 -8.86 12.49
N ALA A 202 -44.13 -7.68 12.28
CA ALA A 202 -43.91 -6.51 13.13
C ALA A 202 -44.94 -6.45 14.27
N ILE A 203 -44.53 -5.92 15.42
CA ILE A 203 -45.33 -5.86 16.65
C ILE A 203 -45.27 -4.45 17.22
N ASN A 204 -46.45 -3.90 17.57
CA ASN A 204 -46.55 -2.72 18.42
C ASN A 204 -47.64 -2.90 19.50
N ALA A 205 -47.93 -1.84 20.26
CA ALA A 205 -48.95 -1.84 21.30
C ALA A 205 -50.37 -2.16 20.77
N PHE A 206 -50.63 -1.88 19.49
CA PHE A 206 -51.90 -2.14 18.82
C PHE A 206 -51.98 -3.55 18.21
N GLY A 207 -50.94 -4.35 18.40
CA GLY A 207 -50.88 -5.76 18.04
C GLY A 207 -49.94 -6.05 16.87
N ASN A 208 -50.15 -7.23 16.27
CA ASN A 208 -49.23 -7.79 15.29
C ASN A 208 -49.66 -7.47 13.86
N SER A 209 -48.70 -7.19 12.99
CA SER A 209 -48.92 -7.24 11.54
C SER A 209 -49.24 -8.66 11.08
N SER A 210 -49.67 -8.80 9.82
CA SER A 210 -49.59 -10.10 9.12
C SER A 210 -48.13 -10.57 9.05
N TRP A 211 -47.93 -11.88 8.90
CA TRP A 211 -46.62 -12.45 8.60
C TRP A 211 -46.16 -12.09 7.18
N THR A 212 -44.84 -12.09 6.96
CA THR A 212 -44.26 -12.21 5.61
C THR A 212 -44.76 -13.47 4.90
N GLY A 213 -44.49 -13.59 3.60
CA GLY A 213 -44.53 -14.89 2.94
C GLY A 213 -43.58 -15.88 3.65
N GLN A 214 -43.93 -17.17 3.60
CA GLN A 214 -43.10 -18.24 4.15
C GLN A 214 -41.83 -18.43 3.33
N LEU A 215 -40.71 -18.66 4.01
CA LEU A 215 -39.43 -19.00 3.41
C LEU A 215 -38.99 -20.39 3.87
N ASP A 216 -39.04 -21.36 2.96
CA ASP A 216 -38.56 -22.71 3.22
C ASP A 216 -37.06 -22.83 2.95
N MET A 217 -36.34 -23.36 3.93
CA MET A 217 -34.90 -23.54 3.91
C MET A 217 -34.54 -24.98 4.29
N SER A 218 -33.72 -25.64 3.46
CA SER A 218 -33.19 -26.98 3.76
C SER A 218 -31.67 -26.96 3.75
N PRO A 219 -31.00 -27.44 4.82
CA PRO A 219 -29.55 -27.51 4.84
C PRO A 219 -29.07 -28.53 3.80
N ALA A 220 -27.96 -28.20 3.14
CA ALA A 220 -27.36 -29.04 2.11
C ALA A 220 -25.86 -29.21 2.35
N LYS A 221 -25.35 -30.40 2.01
CA LYS A 221 -23.92 -30.62 1.85
C LYS A 221 -23.40 -29.75 0.70
N PRO A 222 -22.11 -29.35 0.70
CA PRO A 222 -21.55 -28.59 -0.40
C PRO A 222 -21.59 -29.36 -1.72
N ALA A 223 -21.66 -28.64 -2.83
CA ALA A 223 -21.51 -29.23 -4.16
C ALA A 223 -20.07 -29.72 -4.37
N ALA A 224 -19.91 -30.88 -4.99
CA ALA A 224 -18.59 -31.46 -5.22
C ALA A 224 -17.75 -30.61 -6.21
N PRO A 225 -16.44 -30.45 -5.98
CA PRO A 225 -15.56 -29.81 -6.96
C PRO A 225 -15.48 -30.62 -8.25
N SER A 226 -15.10 -29.97 -9.34
CA SER A 226 -15.02 -30.60 -10.67
C SER A 226 -13.76 -30.21 -11.43
N ALA A 227 -13.54 -30.82 -12.59
CA ALA A 227 -12.41 -30.55 -13.48
C ALA A 227 -11.04 -30.64 -12.79
N LEU A 228 -10.88 -31.58 -11.84
CA LEU A 228 -9.62 -31.74 -11.14
C LEU A 228 -8.53 -32.24 -12.09
N THR A 229 -7.39 -31.57 -12.07
CA THR A 229 -6.18 -31.90 -12.83
C THR A 229 -4.98 -31.93 -11.90
N ALA A 230 -3.99 -32.76 -12.20
CA ALA A 230 -2.72 -32.85 -11.49
C ALA A 230 -1.58 -32.80 -12.51
N ILE A 231 -0.67 -31.85 -12.36
CA ILE A 231 0.41 -31.57 -13.33
C ILE A 231 1.73 -31.60 -12.58
N LEU A 232 2.69 -32.40 -13.06
CA LEU A 232 4.07 -32.38 -12.59
C LEU A 232 4.78 -31.16 -13.19
N GLU A 233 5.22 -30.25 -12.34
CA GLU A 233 5.93 -29.04 -12.73
C GLU A 233 7.43 -29.31 -12.91
N ALA A 234 8.12 -28.43 -13.66
CA ALA A 234 9.56 -28.53 -13.90
C ALA A 234 10.41 -28.51 -12.61
N ASN A 235 9.86 -27.98 -11.52
CA ASN A 235 10.51 -27.96 -10.21
C ASN A 235 10.34 -29.25 -9.39
N GLY A 236 9.60 -30.24 -9.90
CA GLY A 236 9.33 -31.50 -9.22
C GLY A 236 8.08 -31.48 -8.33
N ASN A 237 7.44 -30.32 -8.11
CA ASN A 237 6.18 -30.24 -7.40
C ASN A 237 5.02 -30.68 -8.30
N ILE A 238 3.91 -31.09 -7.68
CA ILE A 238 2.68 -31.39 -8.41
C ILE A 238 1.66 -30.29 -8.11
N THR A 239 1.23 -29.59 -9.16
CA THR A 239 0.14 -28.62 -9.07
C THR A 239 -1.19 -29.32 -9.32
N VAL A 240 -2.08 -29.28 -8.34
CA VAL A 240 -3.44 -29.81 -8.42
C VAL A 240 -4.42 -28.64 -8.53
N LYS A 241 -5.23 -28.59 -9.59
CA LYS A 241 -6.22 -27.52 -9.83
C LYS A 241 -7.62 -28.09 -10.02
N TRP A 242 -8.64 -27.38 -9.57
CA TRP A 242 -10.05 -27.75 -9.72
C TRP A 242 -10.96 -26.52 -9.86
N ASN A 243 -12.20 -26.76 -10.25
CA ASN A 243 -13.28 -25.78 -10.18
C ASN A 243 -14.03 -25.93 -8.85
N ASP A 244 -14.16 -24.83 -8.13
CA ASP A 244 -15.04 -24.73 -6.98
C ASP A 244 -16.49 -24.54 -7.44
N ASN A 245 -17.38 -25.40 -6.97
CA ASN A 245 -18.80 -25.38 -7.30
C ASN A 245 -19.67 -25.10 -6.06
N SER A 246 -19.05 -24.88 -4.90
CA SER A 246 -19.71 -24.59 -3.64
C SER A 246 -19.56 -23.10 -3.27
N SER A 247 -20.46 -22.62 -2.43
CA SER A 247 -20.40 -21.26 -1.83
C SER A 247 -20.71 -21.30 -0.33
N ASN A 248 -20.77 -22.51 0.21
CA ASN A 248 -21.27 -22.85 1.54
C ASN A 248 -20.34 -23.84 2.26
N GLU A 249 -19.12 -24.00 1.76
CA GLU A 249 -18.06 -24.82 2.32
C GLU A 249 -17.27 -24.05 3.39
N THR A 250 -16.73 -24.77 4.37
CA THR A 250 -15.81 -24.27 5.41
C THR A 250 -14.36 -24.67 5.11
N ALA A 251 -14.18 -25.69 4.26
CA ALA A 251 -12.88 -26.26 3.93
C ALA A 251 -12.99 -27.18 2.70
N PHE A 252 -11.83 -27.49 2.11
CA PHE A 252 -11.66 -28.62 1.19
C PHE A 252 -10.82 -29.72 1.83
N GLU A 253 -10.98 -30.93 1.34
CA GLU A 253 -10.16 -32.09 1.69
C GLU A 253 -9.62 -32.72 0.40
N VAL A 254 -8.30 -32.78 0.26
CA VAL A 254 -7.61 -33.46 -0.86
C VAL A 254 -7.09 -34.80 -0.37
N SER A 255 -7.45 -35.87 -1.07
CA SER A 255 -6.91 -37.21 -0.84
C SER A 255 -5.86 -37.53 -1.90
N ILE A 256 -4.70 -38.02 -1.44
CA ILE A 256 -3.56 -38.36 -2.29
C ILE A 256 -3.30 -39.86 -2.14
N THR A 257 -3.57 -40.64 -3.18
CA THR A 257 -3.43 -42.11 -3.15
C THR A 257 -2.29 -42.57 -4.06
N GLU A 258 -1.34 -43.32 -3.50
CA GLU A 258 -0.55 -44.31 -4.25
C GLU A 258 -1.38 -45.60 -4.32
N GLY A 259 -2.33 -45.67 -5.26
CA GLY A 259 -3.02 -46.91 -5.62
C GLY A 259 -4.06 -47.50 -4.65
N SER A 260 -4.07 -47.28 -3.32
CA SER A 260 -5.10 -47.93 -2.47
C SER A 260 -5.51 -47.28 -1.14
N SER A 261 -4.72 -46.41 -0.50
CA SER A 261 -5.20 -45.66 0.68
C SER A 261 -4.47 -44.33 0.81
N GLY A 262 -5.21 -43.22 0.83
CA GLY A 262 -4.62 -41.89 0.67
C GLY A 262 -4.62 -41.09 1.95
N ASN A 263 -3.55 -40.33 2.13
CA ASN A 263 -3.51 -39.27 3.13
C ASN A 263 -4.50 -38.18 2.74
N VAL A 264 -5.22 -37.63 3.71
CA VAL A 264 -6.16 -36.52 3.51
C VAL A 264 -5.54 -35.24 4.06
N VAL A 265 -5.39 -34.24 3.19
CA VAL A 265 -4.93 -32.90 3.52
C VAL A 265 -6.14 -31.98 3.58
N SER A 266 -6.29 -31.24 4.68
CA SER A 266 -7.34 -30.21 4.80
C SER A 266 -6.83 -28.87 4.29
N LEU A 267 -7.65 -28.19 3.50
CA LEU A 267 -7.34 -26.92 2.85
C LEU A 267 -8.40 -25.87 3.21
N PRO A 268 -8.05 -24.57 3.19
CA PRO A 268 -8.99 -23.48 3.48
C PRO A 268 -10.10 -23.35 2.43
N ILE A 269 -11.16 -22.63 2.78
CA ILE A 269 -12.28 -22.25 1.90
C ILE A 269 -11.82 -21.46 0.66
N ASN A 270 -12.60 -21.49 -0.43
CA ASN A 270 -12.40 -20.75 -1.69
C ASN A 270 -11.05 -20.99 -2.40
N ILE A 271 -10.26 -21.98 -1.98
CA ILE A 271 -9.03 -22.34 -2.67
C ILE A 271 -9.36 -23.24 -3.86
N THR A 272 -8.67 -23.01 -4.98
CA THR A 272 -8.86 -23.78 -6.24
C THR A 272 -7.58 -24.44 -6.72
N THR A 273 -6.51 -24.35 -5.94
CA THR A 273 -5.20 -24.90 -6.27
C THR A 273 -4.51 -25.43 -5.01
N TYR A 274 -3.85 -26.59 -5.13
CA TYR A 274 -3.01 -27.20 -4.11
C TYR A 274 -1.67 -27.58 -4.73
N ILE A 275 -0.57 -27.22 -4.06
CA ILE A 275 0.78 -27.58 -4.50
C ILE A 275 1.28 -28.69 -3.58
N ASP A 276 1.42 -29.88 -4.14
CA ASP A 276 2.01 -31.03 -3.46
C ASP A 276 3.53 -30.98 -3.60
N THR A 277 4.20 -30.77 -2.47
CA THR A 277 5.66 -30.67 -2.33
C THR A 277 6.27 -31.91 -1.67
N MET A 278 5.48 -32.99 -1.51
CA MET A 278 5.98 -34.21 -0.89
C MET A 278 7.01 -34.94 -1.77
N ASN A 279 7.87 -35.73 -1.13
CA ASN A 279 8.87 -36.55 -1.82
C ASN A 279 8.20 -37.77 -2.48
N HIS A 280 7.80 -37.61 -3.74
CA HIS A 280 7.19 -38.68 -4.53
C HIS A 280 8.24 -39.65 -5.08
N VAL A 281 7.88 -40.94 -5.14
CA VAL A 281 8.75 -42.00 -5.67
C VAL A 281 8.70 -42.00 -7.19
N VAL A 282 9.86 -42.02 -7.83
CA VAL A 282 9.99 -42.09 -9.29
C VAL A 282 9.40 -43.40 -9.85
N GLY A 283 8.82 -43.32 -11.05
CA GLY A 283 8.18 -44.46 -11.71
C GLY A 283 6.79 -44.82 -11.16
N LYS A 284 6.20 -44.00 -10.30
CA LYS A 284 4.87 -44.21 -9.72
C LYS A 284 3.82 -43.25 -10.26
N THR A 285 2.57 -43.67 -10.23
CA THR A 285 1.40 -42.84 -10.54
C THR A 285 0.71 -42.43 -9.25
N TYR A 286 0.50 -41.13 -9.11
CA TYR A 286 -0.25 -40.54 -8.00
C TYR A 286 -1.63 -40.11 -8.48
N ALA A 287 -2.65 -40.42 -7.69
CA ALA A 287 -4.04 -40.07 -7.95
C ALA A 287 -4.57 -39.12 -6.87
N TYR A 288 -5.20 -38.04 -7.31
CA TYR A 288 -5.78 -36.99 -6.49
C TYR A 288 -7.29 -36.97 -6.67
N LYS A 289 -7.99 -36.77 -5.57
CA LYS A 289 -9.42 -36.43 -5.55
C LYS A 289 -9.66 -35.40 -4.46
N ILE A 290 -10.61 -34.50 -4.67
CA ILE A 290 -10.95 -33.44 -3.72
C ILE A 290 -12.44 -33.43 -3.40
N ARG A 291 -12.81 -33.00 -2.19
CA ARG A 291 -14.19 -32.76 -1.80
C ARG A 291 -14.28 -31.50 -0.95
N SER A 292 -15.42 -30.82 -0.99
CA SER A 292 -15.75 -29.68 -0.12
C SER A 292 -16.46 -30.16 1.14
N LYS A 293 -16.40 -29.37 2.21
CA LYS A 293 -16.94 -29.71 3.54
C LYS A 293 -17.63 -28.51 4.16
N ASN A 294 -18.73 -28.74 4.88
CA ASN A 294 -19.34 -27.76 5.77
C ASN A 294 -19.84 -28.42 7.07
N ALA A 295 -20.57 -27.68 7.91
CA ALA A 295 -21.18 -28.18 9.14
C ALA A 295 -22.09 -29.42 8.94
N PHE A 296 -22.67 -29.58 7.74
CA PHE A 296 -23.56 -30.69 7.39
C PHE A 296 -22.82 -31.88 6.74
N GLY A 297 -21.49 -31.82 6.64
CA GLY A 297 -20.63 -32.91 6.16
C GLY A 297 -19.95 -32.60 4.83
N THR A 298 -19.47 -33.65 4.17
CA THR A 298 -18.66 -33.53 2.96
C THR A 298 -19.47 -33.78 1.70
N SER A 299 -19.12 -33.10 0.61
CA SER A 299 -19.58 -33.41 -0.73
C SER A 299 -19.14 -34.82 -1.17
N ASN A 300 -19.66 -35.27 -2.31
CA ASN A 300 -19.01 -36.35 -3.07
C ASN A 300 -17.59 -35.92 -3.49
N TRP A 301 -16.72 -36.89 -3.77
CA TRP A 301 -15.41 -36.61 -4.36
C TRP A 301 -15.54 -36.09 -5.80
N SER A 302 -14.59 -35.26 -6.21
CA SER A 302 -14.39 -34.84 -7.61
C SER A 302 -14.05 -36.03 -8.52
N ASN A 303 -13.89 -35.74 -9.81
CA ASN A 303 -13.15 -36.64 -10.70
C ASN A 303 -11.71 -36.86 -10.17
N ILE A 304 -11.10 -37.98 -10.58
CA ILE A 304 -9.71 -38.29 -10.24
C ILE A 304 -8.78 -37.59 -11.24
N GLY A 305 -7.78 -36.88 -10.74
CA GLY A 305 -6.63 -36.42 -11.52
C GLY A 305 -5.43 -37.30 -11.24
N THR A 306 -4.74 -37.75 -12.28
CA THR A 306 -3.56 -38.60 -12.14
C THR A 306 -2.33 -37.95 -12.72
N VAL A 307 -1.19 -38.15 -12.09
CA VAL A 307 0.12 -37.70 -12.58
C VAL A 307 1.12 -38.84 -12.44
N VAL A 308 1.95 -39.03 -13.46
CA VAL A 308 3.01 -40.05 -13.47
C VAL A 308 4.34 -39.36 -13.16
N ILE A 309 5.04 -39.85 -12.14
CA ILE A 309 6.42 -39.45 -11.89
C ILE A 309 7.32 -40.35 -12.74
N PRO A 310 8.11 -39.82 -13.68
CA PRO A 310 8.90 -40.63 -14.59
C PRO A 310 9.99 -41.41 -13.84
N ALA A 311 10.28 -42.65 -14.27
CA ALA A 311 11.28 -43.55 -13.65
C ALA A 311 12.72 -43.01 -13.76
N GLN A 312 12.97 -42.19 -14.77
CA GLN A 312 14.17 -41.36 -14.89
C GLN A 312 13.68 -39.91 -14.97
N LEU A 313 13.97 -39.12 -13.95
CA LEU A 313 13.74 -37.67 -14.00
C LEU A 313 14.71 -37.10 -15.05
N VAL A 314 14.25 -36.96 -16.30
CA VAL A 314 14.91 -36.11 -17.29
C VAL A 314 14.56 -34.65 -16.96
N LEU A 315 14.85 -34.23 -15.71
CA LEU A 315 14.71 -32.86 -15.23
C LEU A 315 15.96 -32.02 -15.53
N SER A 316 17.05 -32.66 -15.98
CA SER A 316 18.22 -31.90 -16.45
C SER A 316 17.78 -31.08 -17.64
N PRO A 317 17.90 -29.74 -17.60
CA PRO A 317 17.68 -28.95 -18.78
C PRO A 317 18.66 -29.35 -19.89
N THR A 318 18.27 -29.15 -21.14
CA THR A 318 19.18 -29.32 -22.28
C THR A 318 20.30 -28.28 -22.17
N ALA A 319 21.56 -28.69 -22.35
CA ALA A 319 22.69 -27.78 -22.23
C ALA A 319 22.64 -26.65 -23.28
N PRO A 320 23.03 -25.41 -22.94
CA PRO A 320 23.22 -24.34 -23.90
C PRO A 320 24.27 -24.71 -24.95
N SER A 321 24.15 -24.15 -26.14
CA SER A 321 25.11 -24.36 -27.25
C SER A 321 25.52 -23.04 -27.88
N ASN A 322 26.50 -23.08 -28.80
CA ASN A 322 26.97 -21.91 -29.55
C ASN A 322 27.38 -20.72 -28.68
N LEU A 323 28.04 -20.97 -27.53
CA LEU A 323 28.57 -19.90 -26.70
C LEU A 323 29.69 -19.16 -27.44
N ILE A 324 29.55 -17.85 -27.56
CA ILE A 324 30.51 -16.92 -28.16
C ILE A 324 30.82 -15.83 -27.13
N ALA A 325 32.10 -15.53 -26.93
CA ALA A 325 32.58 -14.40 -26.15
C ALA A 325 33.28 -13.39 -27.09
N THR A 326 32.84 -12.12 -27.08
CA THR A 326 33.41 -11.04 -27.88
C THR A 326 33.87 -9.89 -27.00
N LEU A 327 35.14 -9.49 -27.15
CA LEU A 327 35.68 -8.30 -26.49
C LEU A 327 35.28 -7.04 -27.28
N GLU A 328 34.62 -6.11 -26.60
CA GLU A 328 34.28 -4.79 -27.13
C GLU A 328 35.41 -3.79 -26.87
N ASN A 329 35.42 -2.69 -27.63
CA ASN A 329 36.43 -1.62 -27.51
C ASN A 329 36.43 -0.94 -26.11
N ASN A 330 35.33 -1.03 -25.36
CA ASN A 330 35.22 -0.50 -24.01
C ASN A 330 35.70 -1.49 -22.92
N GLY A 331 36.30 -2.62 -23.30
CA GLY A 331 36.81 -3.65 -22.37
C GLY A 331 35.77 -4.61 -21.81
N THR A 332 34.50 -4.46 -22.19
CA THR A 332 33.43 -5.41 -21.84
C THR A 332 33.55 -6.66 -22.69
N ILE A 333 33.35 -7.83 -22.10
CA ILE A 333 33.23 -9.09 -22.83
C ILE A 333 31.75 -9.47 -22.92
N ASN A 334 31.18 -9.42 -24.12
CA ASN A 334 29.81 -9.82 -24.37
C ASN A 334 29.76 -11.33 -24.67
N LEU A 335 28.92 -12.05 -23.93
CA LEU A 335 28.58 -13.44 -24.16
C LEU A 335 27.25 -13.55 -24.87
N SER A 336 27.16 -14.48 -25.83
CA SER A 336 25.90 -14.92 -26.43
C SER A 336 25.87 -16.43 -26.58
N TRP A 337 24.73 -17.08 -26.33
CA TRP A 337 24.54 -18.53 -26.50
C TRP A 337 23.16 -18.85 -27.06
N THR A 338 22.98 -20.10 -27.51
CA THR A 338 21.66 -20.67 -27.85
C THR A 338 21.10 -21.38 -26.62
N ASP A 339 19.92 -20.95 -26.20
CA ASP A 339 19.11 -21.66 -25.22
C ASP A 339 18.41 -22.85 -25.87
N ASN A 340 18.62 -24.04 -25.32
CA ASN A 340 18.02 -25.29 -25.79
C ASN A 340 17.06 -25.89 -24.76
N SER A 341 16.92 -25.26 -23.60
CA SER A 341 16.08 -25.72 -22.51
C SER A 341 14.73 -25.00 -22.53
N THR A 342 13.72 -25.63 -21.93
CA THR A 342 12.38 -25.05 -21.71
C THR A 342 11.94 -25.18 -20.25
N ASN A 343 12.84 -25.67 -19.41
CA ASN A 343 12.61 -26.10 -18.03
C ASN A 343 13.71 -25.60 -17.08
N GLU A 344 14.54 -24.67 -17.52
CA GLU A 344 15.54 -23.97 -16.73
C GLU A 344 14.92 -22.85 -15.90
N VAL A 345 15.44 -22.64 -14.70
CA VAL A 345 15.08 -21.53 -13.81
C VAL A 345 16.09 -20.40 -13.86
N SER A 346 17.31 -20.68 -14.35
CA SER A 346 18.40 -19.72 -14.51
C SER A 346 19.53 -20.32 -15.37
N PHE A 347 20.50 -19.50 -15.80
CA PHE A 347 21.78 -19.97 -16.34
C PHE A 347 22.92 -19.61 -15.41
N GLU A 348 23.84 -20.55 -15.21
CA GLU A 348 25.10 -20.34 -14.49
C GLU A 348 26.24 -20.20 -15.51
N ILE A 349 27.05 -19.17 -15.33
CA ILE A 349 28.16 -18.80 -16.20
C ILE A 349 29.44 -18.96 -15.38
N ASP A 350 30.32 -19.84 -15.81
CA ASP A 350 31.67 -19.98 -15.27
C ASP A 350 32.63 -19.07 -16.03
N ILE A 351 33.40 -18.28 -15.30
CA ILE A 351 34.36 -17.29 -15.80
C ILE A 351 35.73 -17.63 -15.22
N SER A 352 36.66 -18.08 -16.05
CA SER A 352 38.01 -18.46 -15.62
C SER A 352 39.09 -17.65 -16.32
N ASP A 353 40.08 -17.19 -15.55
CA ASP A 353 41.25 -16.46 -16.05
C ASP A 353 42.53 -17.33 -16.16
N GLY A 354 42.37 -18.65 -16.08
CA GLY A 354 43.46 -19.63 -16.07
C GLY A 354 44.11 -19.89 -14.71
N SER A 355 43.76 -19.12 -13.66
CA SER A 355 44.25 -19.34 -12.28
C SER A 355 43.17 -19.80 -11.29
N GLY A 356 41.91 -19.81 -11.73
CA GLY A 356 40.73 -20.22 -10.99
C GLY A 356 39.47 -19.76 -11.72
N GLY A 357 38.30 -20.27 -11.35
CA GLY A 357 37.00 -19.86 -11.92
C GLY A 357 36.17 -19.11 -10.89
N THR A 358 35.48 -18.05 -11.32
CA THR A 358 34.35 -17.44 -10.60
C THR A 358 33.07 -17.81 -11.35
N SER A 359 31.92 -17.80 -10.67
CA SER A 359 30.64 -18.10 -11.33
C SER A 359 29.60 -17.02 -11.04
N THR A 360 28.79 -16.71 -12.04
CA THR A 360 27.65 -15.79 -11.94
C THR A 360 26.39 -16.44 -12.49
N VAL A 361 25.22 -15.87 -12.20
CA VAL A 361 23.91 -16.42 -12.58
C VAL A 361 23.05 -15.35 -13.23
N VAL A 362 22.38 -15.71 -14.33
CA VAL A 362 21.38 -14.87 -15.01
C VAL A 362 20.00 -15.55 -14.98
N GLY A 363 18.95 -14.77 -15.15
CA GLY A 363 17.56 -15.26 -15.13
C GLY A 363 17.23 -16.28 -16.24
N PRO A 364 16.04 -16.90 -16.19
CA PRO A 364 15.59 -17.88 -17.19
C PRO A 364 15.42 -17.22 -18.57
N ASN A 365 15.47 -18.02 -19.65
CA ASN A 365 15.39 -17.57 -21.05
C ASN A 365 16.44 -16.52 -21.48
N MET A 366 17.44 -16.22 -20.65
CA MET A 366 18.54 -15.34 -21.05
C MET A 366 19.46 -16.07 -22.02
N ASN A 367 19.88 -15.36 -23.07
CA ASN A 367 20.79 -15.86 -24.11
C ASN A 367 22.03 -14.98 -24.29
N THR A 368 22.19 -13.98 -23.43
CA THR A 368 23.31 -13.02 -23.45
C THR A 368 23.72 -12.61 -22.04
N TYR A 369 24.99 -12.20 -21.88
CA TYR A 369 25.53 -11.63 -20.64
C TYR A 369 26.69 -10.69 -20.96
N ALA A 370 26.75 -9.52 -20.31
CA ALA A 370 27.84 -8.57 -20.47
C ALA A 370 28.76 -8.63 -19.25
N ASP A 371 29.95 -9.20 -19.42
CA ASP A 371 30.99 -9.19 -18.40
C ASP A 371 31.70 -7.83 -18.41
N THR A 372 31.34 -6.99 -17.45
CA THR A 372 31.85 -5.62 -17.28
C THR A 372 32.96 -5.55 -16.23
N ALA A 373 33.45 -6.69 -15.74
CA ALA A 373 34.54 -6.74 -14.79
C ALA A 373 35.82 -6.13 -15.38
N SER A 374 36.73 -5.67 -14.50
CA SER A 374 38.04 -5.19 -14.93
C SER A 374 38.93 -6.36 -15.35
N HIS A 375 39.14 -6.52 -16.66
CA HIS A 375 39.96 -7.59 -17.22
C HIS A 375 41.44 -7.19 -17.30
N THR A 376 42.34 -8.09 -16.93
CA THR A 376 43.80 -7.85 -16.98
C THR A 376 44.31 -8.00 -18.41
N VAL A 377 45.04 -7.00 -18.89
CA VAL A 377 45.72 -7.02 -20.19
C VAL A 377 46.67 -8.22 -20.30
N GLY A 378 46.64 -8.91 -21.44
CA GLY A 378 47.47 -10.07 -21.70
C GLY A 378 46.94 -11.39 -21.16
N LYS A 379 45.88 -11.38 -20.36
CA LYS A 379 45.22 -12.60 -19.88
C LYS A 379 44.16 -13.08 -20.85
N THR A 380 43.96 -14.40 -20.87
CA THR A 380 42.85 -15.06 -21.56
C THR A 380 41.76 -15.42 -20.55
N TYR A 381 40.54 -14.99 -20.84
CA TYR A 381 39.35 -15.33 -20.08
C TYR A 381 38.55 -16.39 -20.85
N SER A 382 38.13 -17.44 -20.15
CA SER A 382 37.38 -18.57 -20.72
C SER A 382 36.04 -18.71 -20.02
N TYR A 383 35.00 -18.96 -20.82
CA TYR A 383 33.62 -18.98 -20.39
C TYR A 383 32.96 -20.31 -20.75
N LYS A 384 32.10 -20.79 -19.84
CA LYS A 384 31.16 -21.89 -20.06
C LYS A 384 29.82 -21.52 -19.45
N VAL A 385 28.72 -21.92 -20.07
CA VAL A 385 27.36 -21.68 -19.56
C VAL A 385 26.63 -23.01 -19.39
N ARG A 386 25.91 -23.20 -18.28
CA ARG A 386 24.99 -24.33 -18.09
C ARG A 386 23.62 -23.84 -17.63
N ALA A 387 22.59 -24.53 -18.08
CA ALA A 387 21.22 -24.30 -17.62
C ALA A 387 21.04 -24.93 -16.23
N LYS A 388 20.40 -24.20 -15.32
CA LYS A 388 20.03 -24.68 -13.99
C LYS A 388 18.56 -25.04 -14.01
N GLY A 389 18.25 -26.31 -13.83
CA GLY A 389 16.90 -26.72 -13.44
C GLY A 389 16.71 -26.48 -11.95
N ALA A 390 15.47 -26.66 -11.47
CA ALA A 390 15.17 -26.48 -10.04
C ALA A 390 15.91 -27.47 -9.12
N VAL A 391 16.25 -28.66 -9.63
CA VAL A 391 16.85 -29.75 -8.84
C VAL A 391 18.28 -30.05 -9.28
N ILE A 392 18.55 -30.07 -10.59
CA ILE A 392 19.86 -30.42 -11.16
C ILE A 392 20.24 -29.49 -12.32
N SER A 393 21.54 -29.41 -12.63
CA SER A 393 22.07 -28.58 -13.72
C SER A 393 22.34 -29.42 -14.97
N SER A 394 22.27 -28.78 -16.14
CA SER A 394 22.72 -29.38 -17.39
C SER A 394 24.24 -29.60 -17.41
N ALA A 395 24.73 -30.32 -18.42
CA ALA A 395 26.13 -30.21 -18.82
C ALA A 395 26.47 -28.76 -19.24
N TRP A 396 27.75 -28.43 -19.23
CA TRP A 396 28.25 -27.14 -19.74
C TRP A 396 28.16 -27.06 -21.26
N SER A 397 28.02 -25.84 -21.78
CA SER A 397 28.18 -25.50 -23.19
C SER A 397 29.60 -25.76 -23.69
N ASN A 398 29.84 -25.50 -24.98
CA ASN A 398 31.21 -25.31 -25.47
C ASN A 398 31.91 -24.20 -24.67
N THR A 399 33.24 -24.27 -24.60
CA THR A 399 34.05 -23.19 -24.03
C THR A 399 34.27 -22.11 -25.08
N SER A 400 34.14 -20.85 -24.69
CA SER A 400 34.52 -19.70 -25.51
C SER A 400 35.56 -18.89 -24.75
N SER A 401 36.62 -18.44 -25.42
CA SER A 401 37.71 -17.74 -24.76
C SER A 401 38.08 -16.48 -25.52
N VAL A 402 38.45 -15.44 -24.79
CA VAL A 402 38.92 -14.17 -25.35
C VAL A 402 40.20 -13.74 -24.63
N THR A 403 41.20 -13.35 -25.41
CA THR A 403 42.46 -12.80 -24.87
C THR A 403 42.36 -11.29 -24.89
N ILE A 404 42.54 -10.67 -23.72
CA ILE A 404 42.69 -9.23 -23.65
C ILE A 404 44.02 -8.89 -24.31
N PRO A 405 44.03 -8.15 -25.44
CA PRO A 405 45.25 -7.91 -26.19
C PRO A 405 46.30 -7.26 -25.28
N ASN A 406 47.50 -7.86 -25.20
CA ASN A 406 48.68 -7.16 -24.72
C ASN A 406 48.81 -5.91 -25.59
N GLY A 407 48.68 -4.73 -25.00
CA GLY A 407 48.72 -3.47 -25.73
C GLY A 407 50.09 -3.24 -26.36
N SER A 408 50.36 -3.84 -27.52
CA SER A 408 51.24 -3.23 -28.50
C SER A 408 50.38 -2.20 -29.24
N ASN A 409 50.33 -0.98 -28.72
CA ASN A 409 49.75 0.19 -29.36
C ASN A 409 48.36 -0.04 -30.00
N GLN A 410 47.35 -0.47 -29.23
CA GLN A 410 46.07 0.21 -29.44
C GLN A 410 46.29 1.63 -28.95
N SER A 411 46.11 2.58 -29.84
CA SER A 411 46.53 3.97 -29.67
C SER A 411 45.90 4.55 -28.40
N LEU A 412 46.61 4.48 -27.26
CA LEU A 412 46.26 5.14 -26.00
C LEU A 412 45.89 6.59 -26.30
N PHE A 413 46.54 7.15 -27.31
CA PHE A 413 46.32 8.49 -27.81
C PHE A 413 45.50 8.47 -29.10
N ASP A 414 44.33 9.09 -29.07
CA ASP A 414 43.50 9.31 -30.27
C ASP A 414 43.84 10.65 -30.97
N GLY A 415 44.89 11.33 -30.50
CA GLY A 415 45.34 12.64 -30.99
C GLY A 415 44.55 13.81 -30.40
N THR A 416 43.55 13.57 -29.54
CA THR A 416 42.78 14.64 -28.91
C THR A 416 43.47 15.20 -27.66
N GLN A 417 44.37 14.43 -27.05
CA GLN A 417 45.09 14.82 -25.83
C GLN A 417 45.97 16.04 -26.06
N SER A 418 46.11 16.85 -25.02
CA SER A 418 47.10 17.91 -24.96
C SER A 418 48.50 17.33 -24.77
N GLY A 419 49.53 17.94 -25.38
CA GLY A 419 50.90 17.41 -25.29
C GLY A 419 51.46 17.33 -23.86
N TRP A 420 50.99 18.19 -22.95
CA TRP A 420 51.35 18.11 -21.53
C TRP A 420 50.72 16.89 -20.83
N ALA A 421 49.55 16.44 -21.29
CA ALA A 421 48.80 15.36 -20.65
C ALA A 421 49.27 13.98 -21.11
N GLU A 422 49.95 13.88 -22.26
CA GLU A 422 50.33 12.60 -22.88
C GLU A 422 51.15 11.71 -21.93
N SER A 423 52.21 12.25 -21.33
CA SER A 423 53.03 11.51 -20.36
C SER A 423 52.26 11.16 -19.09
N GLU A 424 51.33 12.01 -18.64
CA GLU A 424 50.57 11.79 -17.41
C GLU A 424 49.50 10.71 -17.61
N ILE A 425 48.81 10.72 -18.75
CA ILE A 425 47.87 9.67 -19.16
C ILE A 425 48.60 8.34 -19.32
N GLN A 426 49.77 8.32 -19.96
CA GLN A 426 50.57 7.10 -20.08
C GLN A 426 50.96 6.52 -18.71
N GLN A 427 51.38 7.38 -17.77
CA GLN A 427 51.74 6.95 -16.42
C GLN A 427 50.51 6.45 -15.66
N ALA A 428 49.37 7.15 -15.74
CA ALA A 428 48.11 6.70 -15.15
C ALA A 428 47.70 5.31 -15.67
N PHE A 429 47.81 5.10 -16.98
CA PHE A 429 47.56 3.82 -17.63
C PHE A 429 48.50 2.73 -17.10
N ASN A 430 49.80 3.01 -17.01
CA ASN A 430 50.80 2.07 -16.50
C ASN A 430 50.60 1.72 -15.02
N TYR A 431 50.09 2.65 -14.21
CA TYR A 431 49.73 2.38 -12.82
C TYR A 431 48.41 1.60 -12.66
N GLY A 432 47.68 1.39 -13.76
CA GLY A 432 46.34 0.79 -13.73
C GLY A 432 45.31 1.69 -13.07
N LEU A 433 45.40 3.01 -13.28
CA LEU A 433 44.49 4.04 -12.78
C LEU A 433 43.52 4.56 -13.85
N THR A 434 43.42 3.83 -14.96
CA THR A 434 42.53 4.15 -16.09
C THR A 434 41.75 2.91 -16.47
N TYR A 435 40.58 3.11 -17.07
CA TYR A 435 39.80 2.05 -17.70
C TYR A 435 39.34 2.52 -19.09
N PRO A 436 38.92 1.61 -19.99
CA PRO A 436 38.65 1.97 -21.38
C PRO A 436 37.63 3.11 -21.57
N GLY A 437 36.68 3.32 -20.64
CA GLY A 437 35.68 4.38 -20.75
C GLY A 437 36.25 5.82 -20.69
N VAL A 438 37.46 5.99 -20.15
CA VAL A 438 38.16 7.30 -20.10
C VAL A 438 39.34 7.40 -21.07
N ILE A 439 39.63 6.33 -21.83
CA ILE A 439 40.67 6.34 -22.86
C ILE A 439 40.09 6.90 -24.17
N GLY A 440 40.61 8.05 -24.60
CA GLY A 440 40.15 8.80 -25.77
C GLY A 440 39.17 9.93 -25.45
N SER A 441 38.93 10.79 -26.46
CA SER A 441 38.19 12.05 -26.36
C SER A 441 38.64 12.89 -25.16
N TYR A 442 39.95 13.06 -25.02
CA TYR A 442 40.62 13.55 -23.82
C TYR A 442 40.23 14.97 -23.40
N LYS A 443 39.79 15.79 -24.36
CA LYS A 443 39.28 17.14 -24.12
C LYS A 443 37.80 17.20 -23.74
N LYS A 444 37.08 16.08 -23.79
CA LYS A 444 35.68 16.00 -23.36
C LYS A 444 35.59 16.16 -21.84
N PRO A 445 34.60 16.90 -21.32
CA PRO A 445 34.25 16.87 -19.91
C PRO A 445 34.02 15.43 -19.41
N ILE A 446 34.59 15.09 -18.26
CA ILE A 446 34.38 13.79 -17.62
C ILE A 446 33.02 13.75 -16.92
N THR A 447 32.33 12.61 -17.00
CA THR A 447 31.05 12.41 -16.31
C THR A 447 31.27 11.95 -14.86
N ARG A 448 30.23 12.09 -14.02
CA ARG A 448 30.17 11.56 -12.65
C ARG A 448 30.51 10.07 -12.59
N GLU A 449 29.95 9.27 -13.49
CA GLU A 449 30.22 7.83 -13.58
C GLU A 449 31.67 7.53 -13.96
N GLU A 450 32.18 8.21 -15.00
CA GLU A 450 33.55 8.02 -15.48
C GLU A 450 34.57 8.31 -14.37
N PHE A 451 34.35 9.38 -13.62
CA PHE A 451 35.25 9.75 -12.53
C PHE A 451 35.07 8.86 -11.29
N CYS A 452 33.85 8.42 -10.96
CA CYS A 452 33.62 7.45 -9.89
C CYS A 452 34.41 6.17 -10.12
N THR A 453 34.47 5.71 -11.37
CA THR A 453 35.23 4.52 -11.74
C THR A 453 36.72 4.71 -11.41
N ILE A 454 37.36 5.77 -11.93
CA ILE A 454 38.80 5.97 -11.71
C ILE A 454 39.16 6.40 -10.28
N VAL A 455 38.26 7.03 -9.53
CA VAL A 455 38.51 7.37 -8.11
C VAL A 455 38.39 6.16 -7.19
N VAL A 456 37.54 5.18 -7.51
CA VAL A 456 37.51 3.90 -6.80
C VAL A 456 38.76 3.09 -7.10
N MET A 457 39.21 3.06 -8.37
CA MET A 457 40.52 2.45 -8.71
C MET A 457 41.66 3.09 -7.90
N LEU A 458 41.67 4.41 -7.74
CA LEU A 458 42.63 5.12 -6.90
C LEU A 458 42.54 4.68 -5.43
N TYR A 459 41.33 4.62 -4.85
CA TYR A 459 41.11 4.17 -3.47
C TYR A 459 41.66 2.75 -3.25
N GLU A 460 41.34 1.81 -4.15
CA GLU A 460 41.77 0.42 -4.02
C GLU A 460 43.29 0.30 -4.16
N LYS A 461 43.90 1.11 -5.02
CA LYS A 461 45.36 1.18 -5.19
C LYS A 461 46.08 1.74 -3.97
N LEU A 462 45.56 2.80 -3.37
CA LEU A 462 46.18 3.44 -2.19
C LEU A 462 45.96 2.62 -0.91
N SER A 463 44.76 2.09 -0.71
CA SER A 463 44.43 1.32 0.50
C SER A 463 44.93 -0.12 0.47
N GLY A 464 45.19 -0.67 -0.72
CA GLY A 464 45.47 -2.10 -0.91
C GLY A 464 44.25 -3.00 -0.65
N THR A 465 43.05 -2.43 -0.51
CA THR A 465 41.81 -3.16 -0.23
C THR A 465 40.80 -2.98 -1.37
N SER A 466 40.07 -4.04 -1.70
CA SER A 466 38.97 -3.96 -2.67
C SER A 466 37.73 -3.31 -2.05
N ALA A 467 37.14 -2.34 -2.75
CA ALA A 467 35.94 -1.67 -2.32
C ALA A 467 34.72 -2.58 -2.49
N LEU A 468 33.87 -2.63 -1.47
CA LEU A 468 32.62 -3.41 -1.50
C LEU A 468 31.45 -2.53 -1.92
N ALA A 469 30.64 -3.03 -2.84
CA ALA A 469 29.36 -2.42 -3.18
C ALA A 469 28.35 -2.62 -2.03
N GLY A 470 27.70 -1.54 -1.60
CA GLY A 470 26.58 -1.60 -0.66
C GLY A 470 25.24 -1.85 -1.33
N THR A 471 24.14 -1.58 -0.62
CA THR A 471 22.80 -1.53 -1.23
C THR A 471 22.71 -0.34 -2.17
N ASN A 472 22.25 -0.53 -3.41
CA ASN A 472 22.06 0.55 -4.37
C ASN A 472 20.82 1.38 -3.99
N PRO A 473 20.96 2.68 -3.63
CA PRO A 473 19.82 3.52 -3.31
C PRO A 473 19.22 4.21 -4.56
N PHE A 474 19.87 4.11 -5.73
CA PHE A 474 19.53 4.91 -6.90
C PHE A 474 18.75 4.13 -7.96
N ASN A 475 17.85 4.83 -8.64
CA ASN A 475 17.04 4.29 -9.74
C ASN A 475 17.68 4.51 -11.11
N ASP A 476 18.60 5.47 -11.24
CA ASP A 476 19.16 5.95 -12.50
C ASP A 476 20.57 5.39 -12.81
N THR A 477 21.09 4.48 -11.98
CA THR A 477 22.34 3.77 -12.24
C THR A 477 22.36 2.40 -11.57
N THR A 478 22.98 1.44 -12.23
CA THR A 478 23.32 0.10 -11.68
C THR A 478 24.83 -0.12 -11.67
N ASN A 479 25.63 0.92 -11.95
CA ASN A 479 27.08 0.80 -12.06
C ASN A 479 27.69 0.47 -10.68
N PRO A 480 28.40 -0.67 -10.52
CA PRO A 480 28.95 -1.09 -9.24
C PRO A 480 29.99 -0.12 -8.68
N GLU A 481 30.72 0.61 -9.52
CA GLU A 481 31.74 1.57 -9.07
C GLU A 481 31.12 2.82 -8.44
N ILE A 482 29.96 3.26 -8.93
CA ILE A 482 29.18 4.30 -8.26
C ILE A 482 28.73 3.80 -6.89
N ILE A 483 28.18 2.59 -6.82
CA ILE A 483 27.67 2.00 -5.57
C ILE A 483 28.80 1.83 -4.54
N LYS A 484 30.00 1.41 -4.97
CA LYS A 484 31.20 1.36 -4.13
C LYS A 484 31.59 2.75 -3.63
N ALA A 485 31.68 3.74 -4.51
CA ALA A 485 32.06 5.11 -4.15
C ALA A 485 31.09 5.72 -3.12
N VAL A 486 29.79 5.42 -3.23
CA VAL A 486 28.75 5.87 -2.30
C VAL A 486 28.88 5.16 -0.96
N ASN A 487 29.06 3.83 -0.97
CA ASN A 487 29.24 3.04 0.25
C ASN A 487 30.49 3.46 1.04
N LEU A 488 31.56 3.84 0.34
CA LEU A 488 32.76 4.41 0.95
C LEU A 488 32.54 5.84 1.48
N GLY A 489 31.50 6.54 1.01
CA GLY A 489 31.25 7.96 1.30
C GLY A 489 32.19 8.90 0.53
N ILE A 490 32.71 8.46 -0.63
CA ILE A 490 33.51 9.29 -1.54
C ILE A 490 32.59 10.23 -2.32
N VAL A 491 31.40 9.75 -2.70
CA VAL A 491 30.39 10.54 -3.42
C VAL A 491 29.02 10.42 -2.75
N GLU A 492 28.16 11.39 -3.05
CA GLU A 492 26.75 11.41 -2.68
C GLU A 492 25.89 11.57 -3.93
N GLY A 493 24.64 11.09 -3.86
CA GLY A 493 23.63 11.33 -4.90
C GLY A 493 23.18 12.79 -4.93
N LYS A 494 22.58 13.22 -6.05
CA LYS A 494 21.97 14.56 -6.16
C LYS A 494 20.60 14.63 -5.49
N ALA A 495 19.94 13.48 -5.34
CA ALA A 495 18.75 13.29 -4.52
C ALA A 495 18.81 11.90 -3.86
N THR A 496 17.82 11.60 -3.01
CA THR A 496 17.74 10.34 -2.26
C THR A 496 17.81 9.09 -3.15
N ASP A 497 17.22 9.15 -4.35
CA ASP A 497 17.09 8.02 -5.28
C ASP A 497 17.71 8.30 -6.67
N THR A 498 18.46 9.40 -6.80
CA THR A 498 19.01 9.87 -8.08
C THR A 498 20.49 10.25 -7.96
N PHE A 499 21.36 9.63 -8.76
CA PHE A 499 22.80 9.90 -8.78
C PHE A 499 23.25 10.87 -9.88
N SER A 500 22.55 10.86 -11.02
CA SER A 500 22.87 11.59 -12.26
C SER A 500 24.23 11.20 -12.87
N PRO A 501 24.42 9.95 -13.32
CA PRO A 501 25.72 9.41 -13.75
C PRO A 501 26.36 10.15 -14.93
N TYR A 502 25.56 10.74 -15.81
CA TYR A 502 26.03 11.41 -17.04
C TYR A 502 26.28 12.90 -16.89
N ASP A 503 26.01 13.49 -15.72
CA ASP A 503 26.35 14.89 -15.47
C ASP A 503 27.87 15.07 -15.44
N TYR A 504 28.34 16.22 -15.92
CA TYR A 504 29.75 16.57 -15.90
C TYR A 504 30.19 17.08 -14.53
N ILE A 505 31.45 16.81 -14.19
CA ILE A 505 32.01 17.16 -12.89
C ILE A 505 32.79 18.48 -12.98
N LYS A 506 32.47 19.42 -12.11
CA LYS A 506 33.22 20.66 -11.92
C LYS A 506 34.52 20.41 -11.15
N ARG A 507 35.52 21.28 -11.33
CA ARG A 507 36.82 21.14 -10.66
C ARG A 507 36.70 21.11 -9.13
N GLU A 508 35.80 21.88 -8.55
CA GLU A 508 35.57 21.89 -7.09
C GLU A 508 34.95 20.58 -6.57
N GLU A 509 34.01 19.99 -7.32
CA GLU A 509 33.39 18.69 -7.00
C GLU A 509 34.43 17.57 -7.09
N LEU A 510 35.28 17.61 -8.12
CA LEU A 510 36.37 16.66 -8.31
C LEU A 510 37.36 16.70 -7.14
N CYS A 511 37.72 17.89 -6.66
CA CYS A 511 38.62 18.02 -5.52
C CYS A 511 38.00 17.50 -4.22
N LEU A 512 36.71 17.74 -4.00
CA LEU A 512 35.99 17.16 -2.87
C LEU A 512 36.04 15.63 -2.90
N MET A 513 35.80 15.03 -4.06
CA MET A 513 35.86 13.58 -4.25
C MET A 513 37.26 13.01 -3.98
N ILE A 514 38.32 13.67 -4.44
CA ILE A 514 39.71 13.27 -4.15
C ILE A 514 40.01 13.35 -2.65
N TRP A 515 39.66 14.46 -2.01
CA TRP A 515 39.89 14.64 -0.57
C TRP A 515 39.15 13.60 0.28
N ARG A 516 37.90 13.25 -0.10
CA ARG A 516 37.14 12.17 0.52
C ARG A 516 37.77 10.80 0.25
N CYS A 517 38.20 10.53 -0.97
CA CYS A 517 38.90 9.29 -1.34
C CYS A 517 40.15 9.08 -0.47
N LEU A 518 41.04 10.09 -0.38
CA LEU A 518 42.23 10.03 0.47
C LEU A 518 41.87 9.86 1.95
N SER A 519 40.85 10.58 2.44
CA SER A 519 40.39 10.45 3.83
C SER A 519 39.86 9.06 4.18
N LYS A 520 39.48 8.27 3.17
CA LYS A 520 39.01 6.88 3.32
C LYS A 520 40.14 5.88 3.11
N ALA A 521 41.06 6.16 2.20
CA ALA A 521 42.21 5.31 1.93
C ALA A 521 43.25 5.36 3.07
N ASP A 522 43.43 6.52 3.71
CA ASP A 522 44.36 6.71 4.82
C ASP A 522 43.71 7.42 6.01
N SER A 523 43.61 6.69 7.13
CA SER A 523 43.10 7.22 8.40
C SER A 523 43.99 8.27 9.06
N GLN A 524 45.27 8.34 8.68
CA GLN A 524 46.27 9.27 9.22
C GLN A 524 46.55 10.46 8.30
N LEU A 525 45.74 10.67 7.26
CA LEU A 525 45.91 11.75 6.30
C LEU A 525 46.10 13.12 6.97
N ASP A 526 47.20 13.81 6.67
CA ASP A 526 47.42 15.20 7.08
C ASP A 526 46.48 16.13 6.29
N LYS A 527 45.39 16.57 6.94
CA LYS A 527 44.39 17.47 6.36
C LYS A 527 44.72 18.95 6.53
N SER A 528 45.94 19.30 6.94
CA SER A 528 46.33 20.71 7.08
C SER A 528 46.22 21.46 5.75
N LEU A 529 45.71 22.69 5.83
CA LEU A 529 45.49 23.57 4.69
C LEU A 529 46.67 24.54 4.56
N GLY A 530 47.06 24.90 3.33
CA GLY A 530 48.11 25.88 3.09
C GLY A 530 47.59 27.32 3.13
N ASP A 531 48.40 28.25 3.64
CA ASP A 531 48.06 29.69 3.72
C ASP A 531 48.16 30.41 2.36
N ASN A 532 48.90 29.82 1.40
CA ASN A 532 49.18 30.43 0.10
C ASN A 532 48.18 30.01 -0.98
N PHE A 533 46.89 30.28 -0.77
CA PHE A 533 45.82 30.00 -1.75
C PHE A 533 45.28 31.30 -2.36
N THR A 534 46.10 31.95 -3.19
CA THR A 534 45.78 33.26 -3.79
C THR A 534 45.41 33.12 -5.26
N PHE A 535 44.11 33.03 -5.55
CA PHE A 535 43.56 33.02 -6.90
C PHE A 535 42.53 34.12 -7.08
N ASN A 536 42.49 34.73 -8.26
CA ASN A 536 41.56 35.81 -8.59
C ASN A 536 40.10 35.38 -8.52
N ASP A 537 39.82 34.10 -8.80
CA ASP A 537 38.49 33.48 -8.78
C ASP A 537 38.23 32.63 -7.53
N ALA A 538 39.07 32.73 -6.49
CA ALA A 538 38.91 31.96 -5.26
C ALA A 538 37.55 32.21 -4.56
N SER A 539 36.96 33.39 -4.71
CA SER A 539 35.65 33.73 -4.13
C SER A 539 34.48 33.04 -4.83
N SER A 540 34.70 32.39 -5.97
CA SER A 540 33.67 31.61 -6.70
C SER A 540 33.59 30.15 -6.25
N ILE A 541 34.51 29.71 -5.39
CA ILE A 541 34.49 28.35 -4.81
C ILE A 541 33.37 28.28 -3.79
N ASP A 542 32.51 27.28 -3.91
CA ASP A 542 31.50 27.06 -2.90
C ASP A 542 32.13 26.71 -1.54
N LEU A 543 31.52 27.18 -0.44
CA LEU A 543 32.04 26.98 0.92
C LEU A 543 32.27 25.49 1.25
N TRP A 544 31.43 24.59 0.72
CA TRP A 544 31.54 23.15 0.95
C TRP A 544 32.76 22.52 0.25
N ALA A 545 33.31 23.16 -0.79
CA ALA A 545 34.44 22.68 -1.57
C ALA A 545 35.77 23.36 -1.22
N LEU A 546 35.71 24.48 -0.47
CA LEU A 546 36.86 25.36 -0.25
C LEU A 546 38.06 24.65 0.36
N ASP A 547 37.84 23.86 1.41
CA ASP A 547 38.93 23.15 2.09
C ASP A 547 39.53 22.05 1.21
N ALA A 548 38.69 21.33 0.45
CA ALA A 548 39.15 20.32 -0.49
C ALA A 548 40.01 20.92 -1.62
N MET A 549 39.61 22.07 -2.15
CA MET A 549 40.38 22.80 -3.17
C MET A 549 41.72 23.29 -2.62
N LYS A 550 41.74 23.87 -1.41
CA LYS A 550 42.97 24.29 -0.73
C LYS A 550 43.90 23.12 -0.46
N PHE A 551 43.34 22.00 0.02
CA PHE A 551 44.07 20.77 0.28
C PHE A 551 44.70 20.21 -1.01
N CYS A 552 43.93 20.07 -2.08
CA CYS A 552 44.43 19.57 -3.35
C CYS A 552 45.51 20.49 -3.95
N PHE A 553 45.38 21.81 -3.77
CA PHE A 553 46.40 22.75 -4.24
C PHE A 553 47.70 22.67 -3.42
N LYS A 554 47.60 22.65 -2.08
CA LYS A 554 48.76 22.52 -1.18
C LYS A 554 49.61 21.28 -1.53
N ASN A 555 48.95 20.16 -1.82
CA ASN A 555 49.60 18.88 -2.07
C ASN A 555 49.90 18.60 -3.55
N ASN A 556 49.96 19.65 -4.40
CA ASN A 556 50.28 19.53 -5.83
C ASN A 556 49.39 18.57 -6.65
N ILE A 557 48.18 18.27 -6.15
CA ILE A 557 47.20 17.44 -6.84
C ILE A 557 46.56 18.23 -7.98
N ILE A 558 46.22 19.50 -7.70
CA ILE A 558 45.71 20.44 -8.70
C ILE A 558 46.63 21.65 -8.85
N HIS A 559 46.64 22.22 -10.06
CA HIS A 559 47.30 23.48 -10.37
C HIS A 559 46.29 24.50 -10.90
N GLY A 560 46.67 25.78 -10.85
CA GLY A 560 45.93 26.86 -11.51
C GLY A 560 45.88 26.68 -13.03
N VAL A 561 44.87 27.26 -13.67
CA VAL A 561 44.62 27.14 -15.12
C VAL A 561 45.22 28.29 -15.93
N GLY A 562 46.10 29.09 -15.31
CA GLY A 562 46.69 30.31 -15.88
C GLY A 562 45.97 31.60 -15.46
N ASN A 563 46.59 32.76 -15.74
CA ASN A 563 46.07 34.10 -15.41
C ASN A 563 45.66 34.31 -13.94
N GLY A 564 46.28 33.57 -13.01
CA GLY A 564 45.96 33.64 -11.58
C GLY A 564 44.61 33.02 -11.21
N ASN A 565 44.05 32.11 -12.03
CA ASN A 565 42.76 31.44 -11.78
C ASN A 565 42.92 29.95 -11.46
N ILE A 566 41.96 29.39 -10.72
CA ILE A 566 41.85 27.94 -10.44
C ILE A 566 40.59 27.29 -11.04
N ALA A 567 39.67 28.09 -11.55
CA ALA A 567 38.45 27.74 -12.29
C ALA A 567 37.55 26.70 -11.62
N PRO A 568 37.07 26.93 -10.38
CA PRO A 568 36.35 25.92 -9.60
C PRO A 568 35.05 25.43 -10.25
N LEU A 569 34.33 26.33 -10.94
CA LEU A 569 33.04 26.03 -11.58
C LEU A 569 33.15 25.44 -12.98
N ALA A 570 34.37 25.31 -13.53
CA ALA A 570 34.58 24.75 -14.86
C ALA A 570 34.48 23.23 -14.85
N ASN A 571 33.82 22.65 -15.86
CA ASN A 571 33.79 21.21 -16.07
C ASN A 571 35.21 20.69 -16.34
N THR A 572 35.59 19.62 -15.65
CA THR A 572 36.93 19.02 -15.75
C THR A 572 36.99 18.11 -16.97
N LYS A 573 38.04 18.25 -17.80
CA LYS A 573 38.26 17.37 -18.95
C LYS A 573 38.79 16.01 -18.51
N ARG A 574 38.58 14.97 -19.32
CA ARG A 574 39.13 13.62 -19.06
C ARG A 574 40.65 13.63 -18.86
N GLU A 575 41.40 14.35 -19.70
CA GLU A 575 42.86 14.47 -19.55
C GLU A 575 43.27 15.08 -18.21
N GLU A 576 42.52 16.08 -17.73
CA GLU A 576 42.78 16.72 -16.44
C GLU A 576 42.43 15.78 -15.28
N ALA A 577 41.28 15.09 -15.35
CA ALA A 577 40.85 14.16 -14.32
C ALA A 577 41.82 12.96 -14.17
N ILE A 578 42.26 12.37 -15.28
CA ILE A 578 43.25 11.28 -15.29
C ILE A 578 44.57 11.76 -14.69
N SER A 579 45.04 12.94 -15.10
CA SER A 579 46.27 13.56 -14.58
C SER A 579 46.18 13.80 -13.07
N ILE A 580 45.03 14.27 -12.58
CA ILE A 580 44.80 14.50 -11.14
C ILE A 580 44.81 13.18 -10.36
N ILE A 581 44.15 12.13 -10.85
CA ILE A 581 44.19 10.80 -10.22
C ILE A 581 45.62 10.28 -10.13
N LYS A 582 46.38 10.41 -11.22
CA LYS A 582 47.79 10.00 -11.28
C LYS A 582 48.65 10.76 -10.28
N ARG A 583 48.54 12.09 -10.21
CA ARG A 583 49.31 12.91 -9.26
C ARG A 583 48.94 12.59 -7.83
N THR A 584 47.65 12.38 -7.57
CA THR A 584 47.17 11.93 -6.25
C THR A 584 47.79 10.60 -5.86
N PHE A 585 47.84 9.63 -6.78
CA PHE A 585 48.48 8.36 -6.52
C PHE A 585 49.98 8.54 -6.24
N GLU A 586 50.70 9.31 -7.02
CA GLU A 586 52.15 9.50 -6.83
C GLU A 586 52.51 10.18 -5.51
N GLU A 587 51.67 11.09 -5.02
CA GLU A 587 51.88 11.80 -3.76
C GLU A 587 51.62 10.90 -2.53
N TYR A 588 50.75 9.89 -2.65
CA TYR A 588 50.24 9.11 -1.50
C TYR A 588 50.46 7.57 -1.58
N LYS A 589 51.13 7.06 -2.62
CA LYS A 589 51.39 5.62 -2.80
C LYS A 589 52.47 5.03 -1.90
#